data_AF-A0A538M7X9-F1
#
_entry.id   AF-A0A538M7X9-F1
#
_cell.length_a   1.000
_cell.length_b   1.000
_cell.length_c   1.000
_cell.angle_alpha   90.00
_cell.angle_beta   90.00
_cell.angle_gamma   90.00
#
_symmetry.space_group_name_H-M   'P 1'
#
loop_
_entity.id
_entity.type
_entity.pdbx_description
1 polymer ?
#
loop_
_entity_poly.entity_id
_entity_poly.type
_entity_poly.pdbx_seq_one_letter_code
_entity_poly.pdbx_strand_id
1 'polypeptide(L)'
;MKSGKPTVRQVYALAAALCERAGEEFPETRDAASELIERLRIENGHPAPRLEDMPFRSQRARRRGRSTGERDAGRVAAELAREL
;
A
#
# COMPACT_ATOMS: atom_id res chain seq x y z
N MET A 1 -23.83 2.49 -12.00
CA MET A 1 -22.40 2.24 -11.68
C MET A 1 -22.34 1.63 -10.28
N LYS A 2 -21.56 0.57 -10.03
CA LYS A 2 -21.44 -0.01 -8.68
C LYS A 2 -20.80 1.03 -7.76
N SER A 3 -21.54 1.52 -6.77
CA SER A 3 -21.12 2.54 -5.79
C SER A 3 -20.14 2.01 -4.73
N GLY A 4 -19.17 1.19 -5.13
CA GLY A 4 -18.19 0.58 -4.24
C GLY A 4 -16.91 1.40 -4.15
N LYS A 5 -16.21 1.32 -3.01
CA LYS A 5 -14.83 1.81 -2.90
C LYS A 5 -13.96 1.08 -3.93
N PRO A 6 -12.98 1.75 -4.57
CA PRO A 6 -12.03 1.09 -5.45
C PRO A 6 -11.32 -0.07 -4.74
N THR A 7 -11.11 -1.17 -5.46
CA THR A 7 -10.29 -2.28 -4.97
C THR A 7 -8.82 -1.86 -4.90
N VAL A 8 -8.04 -2.55 -4.06
CA VAL A 8 -6.58 -2.33 -3.95
C VAL A 8 -5.89 -2.46 -5.31
N ARG A 9 -6.28 -3.46 -6.12
CA ARG A 9 -5.75 -3.66 -7.48
C ARG A 9 -6.04 -2.48 -8.40
N GLN A 10 -7.24 -1.91 -8.33
CA GLN A 10 -7.60 -0.72 -9.12
C GLN A 10 -6.82 0.51 -8.66
N VAL A 11 -6.62 0.68 -7.35
CA VAL A 11 -5.81 1.79 -6.82
C VAL A 11 -4.37 1.69 -7.32
N TYR A 12 -3.77 0.49 -7.27
CA TYR A 12 -2.41 0.32 -7.79
C TYR A 12 -2.32 0.48 -9.31
N ALA A 13 -3.31 0.00 -10.07
CA ALA A 13 -3.34 0.23 -11.51
C ALA A 13 -3.43 1.73 -11.85
N LEU A 14 -4.24 2.49 -11.11
CA LEU A 14 -4.33 3.94 -11.25
C LEU A 14 -3.00 4.62 -10.90
N ALA A 15 -2.37 4.22 -9.78
CA ALA A 15 -1.09 4.78 -9.37
C ALA A 15 0.03 4.52 -10.38
N ALA A 16 0.11 3.31 -10.95
CA ALA A 16 1.08 2.97 -11.99
C ALA A 16 0.91 3.83 -13.25
N ALA A 17 -0.33 4.00 -13.73
CA ALA A 17 -0.62 4.85 -14.88
C ALA A 17 -0.29 6.34 -14.64
N LEU A 18 -0.46 6.81 -13.40
CA LEU A 18 -0.08 8.18 -13.02
C LEU A 18 1.43 8.38 -12.98
N CYS A 19 2.18 7.41 -12.45
CA CYS A 19 3.65 7.41 -12.49
C CYS A 19 4.15 7.46 -13.94
N GLU A 20 3.65 6.58 -14.81
CA GLU A 20 4.01 6.56 -16.24
C GLU A 20 3.73 7.92 -16.92
N ARG A 21 2.54 8.48 -16.69
CA ARG A 21 2.16 9.78 -17.27
C ARG A 21 3.02 10.95 -16.75
N ALA A 22 3.53 10.85 -15.53
CA ALA A 22 4.42 11.82 -14.93
C ALA A 22 5.90 11.61 -15.31
N GLY A 23 6.24 10.53 -16.04
CA GLY A 23 7.62 10.16 -16.31
C GLY A 23 8.38 9.65 -15.08
N GLU A 24 7.64 9.19 -14.07
CA GLU A 24 8.17 8.66 -12.81
C GLU A 24 8.10 7.13 -12.82
N GLU A 25 9.10 6.48 -12.23
CA GLU A 25 9.08 5.03 -12.02
C GLU A 25 8.13 4.65 -10.88
N PHE A 26 7.39 3.56 -11.05
CA PHE A 26 6.54 3.06 -9.97
C PHE A 26 7.43 2.41 -8.88
N PRO A 27 7.29 2.79 -7.59
CA PRO A 27 8.22 2.36 -6.55
C PRO A 27 8.11 0.86 -6.26
N GLU A 28 9.25 0.16 -6.27
CA GLU A 28 9.33 -1.28 -5.97
C GLU A 28 9.32 -1.58 -4.46
N THR A 29 9.69 -0.60 -3.63
CA THR A 29 9.81 -0.78 -2.17
C THR A 29 8.87 0.17 -1.40
N ARG A 30 8.51 -0.25 -0.19
CA ARG A 30 7.69 0.58 0.71
C ARG A 30 8.34 1.91 1.06
N ASP A 31 9.66 1.91 1.22
CA ASP A 31 10.40 3.10 1.64
C ASP A 31 10.48 4.09 0.46
N ALA A 32 10.81 3.61 -0.76
CA ALA A 32 10.73 4.42 -1.98
C ALA A 32 9.33 4.98 -2.23
N ALA A 33 8.28 4.19 -1.97
CA ALA A 33 6.91 4.66 -2.07
C ALA A 33 6.60 5.77 -1.04
N SER A 34 7.14 5.65 0.17
CA SER A 34 6.95 6.66 1.23
C SER A 34 7.61 7.98 0.84
N GLU A 35 8.85 7.93 0.35
CA GLU A 35 9.60 9.10 -0.13
C GLU A 35 8.88 9.79 -1.30
N LEU A 36 8.42 9.02 -2.29
CA LEU A 36 7.66 9.55 -3.43
C LEU A 36 6.36 10.23 -2.99
N ILE A 37 5.59 9.59 -2.10
CA ILE A 37 4.36 10.17 -1.56
C ILE A 37 4.63 11.45 -0.80
N GLU A 38 5.71 11.52 -0.02
CA GLU A 38 6.09 12.74 0.68
C GLU A 38 6.43 13.87 -0.28
N ARG A 39 7.28 13.61 -1.28
CA ARG A 39 7.62 14.59 -2.34
C ARG A 39 6.37 15.15 -3.00
N LEU A 40 5.49 14.26 -3.48
CA LEU A 40 4.23 14.63 -4.11
C LEU A 40 3.30 15.39 -3.15
N ARG A 41 3.29 15.06 -1.86
CA ARG A 41 2.49 15.79 -0.87
C ARG A 41 2.97 17.22 -0.68
N ILE A 42 4.27 17.44 -0.63
CA ILE A 42 4.87 18.77 -0.48
C ILE A 42 4.58 19.62 -1.71
N GLU A 43 4.80 19.05 -2.90
CA GLU A 43 4.53 19.71 -4.18
C GLU A 43 3.06 20.13 -4.30
N ASN A 44 2.14 19.30 -3.81
CA ASN A 44 0.70 19.59 -3.79
C ASN A 44 0.26 20.47 -2.61
N GLY A 45 1.18 20.92 -1.73
CA GLY A 45 0.86 21.75 -0.57
C GLY A 45 0.06 21.05 0.54
N HIS A 46 0.17 19.72 0.65
CA HIS A 46 -0.60 18.95 1.62
C HIS A 46 -0.13 19.24 3.07
N PRO A 47 -1.03 19.51 4.03
CA PRO A 47 -0.68 20.00 5.38
C PRO A 47 -0.10 18.95 6.33
N ALA A 48 0.19 17.75 5.86
CA ALA A 48 0.60 16.66 6.75
C ALA A 48 2.12 16.74 7.02
N PRO A 49 2.59 16.30 8.20
CA PRO A 49 3.99 16.44 8.61
C PRO A 49 4.93 15.53 7.81
N ARG A 50 6.24 15.80 7.86
CA ARG A 50 7.26 14.98 7.19
C ARG A 50 7.32 13.57 7.79
N LEU A 51 7.85 12.63 7.04
CA LEU A 51 8.10 11.26 7.48
C LEU A 51 9.01 11.21 8.71
N GLU A 52 10.02 12.08 8.75
CA GLU A 52 10.94 12.22 9.88
C GLU A 52 10.26 12.80 11.14
N ASP A 53 9.28 13.68 10.94
CA ASP A 53 8.49 14.30 12.03
C ASP A 53 7.43 13.35 12.59
N MET A 54 7.14 12.25 11.87
CA MET A 54 6.16 11.28 12.32
C MET A 54 6.73 10.51 13.52
N PRO A 55 6.06 10.49 14.69
CA PRO A 55 6.52 9.71 15.81
C PRO A 55 6.63 8.24 15.41
N PHE A 56 7.83 7.66 15.58
CA PHE A 56 8.14 6.27 15.25
C PHE A 56 6.99 5.32 15.64
N ARG A 57 6.46 4.56 14.67
CA ARG A 57 5.32 3.63 14.83
C ARG A 57 5.63 2.38 15.69
N SER A 58 6.50 2.47 16.70
CA SER A 58 6.80 1.36 17.60
C SER A 58 5.60 0.93 18.46
N GLN A 59 4.54 1.73 18.56
CA GLN A 59 3.35 1.38 19.36
C GLN A 59 2.23 0.62 18.64
N ARG A 60 2.16 0.63 17.29
CA ARG A 60 1.11 -0.14 16.59
C ARG A 60 1.40 -1.64 16.52
N ALA A 61 2.64 -2.05 16.80
CA ALA A 61 3.03 -3.46 16.84
C ALA A 61 2.48 -4.22 18.06
N ARG A 62 2.12 -3.54 19.16
CA ARG A 62 1.68 -4.22 20.41
C ARG A 62 0.17 -4.44 20.56
N ARG A 63 -0.67 -3.91 19.67
CA ARG A 63 -2.15 -4.11 19.71
C ARG A 63 -2.70 -5.12 18.71
N ARG A 64 -1.85 -5.76 17.90
CA ARG A 64 -2.25 -6.81 16.94
C ARG A 64 -1.70 -8.19 17.27
N GLY A 65 -1.33 -8.42 18.53
CA GLY A 65 -1.25 -9.77 19.04
C GLY A 65 -2.67 -10.35 19.17
N ARG A 66 -2.97 -11.35 18.33
CA ARG A 66 -4.07 -12.33 18.47
C ARG A 66 -5.43 -11.96 17.87
N SER A 67 -5.59 -12.18 16.56
CA SER A 67 -6.78 -12.90 16.03
C SER A 67 -6.50 -13.48 14.64
N THR A 68 -6.10 -14.76 14.64
CA THR A 68 -6.54 -15.83 13.74
C THR A 68 -6.83 -15.46 12.28
N GLY A 69 -5.88 -15.74 11.37
CA GLY A 69 -6.14 -15.66 9.91
C GLY A 69 -5.06 -16.30 9.02
N GLU A 70 -3.88 -16.62 9.54
CA GLU A 70 -2.75 -17.07 8.72
C GLU A 70 -2.70 -18.58 8.44
N ARG A 71 -3.62 -19.39 8.98
CA ARG A 71 -3.61 -20.85 8.75
C ARG A 71 -4.38 -21.31 7.51
N ASP A 72 -5.24 -20.48 6.94
CA ASP A 72 -6.08 -20.87 5.80
C ASP A 72 -5.58 -20.34 4.45
N ALA A 73 -4.81 -19.25 4.42
CA ALA A 73 -4.32 -18.65 3.17
C ALA A 73 -3.34 -19.57 2.43
N GLY A 74 -2.45 -20.26 3.15
CA GLY A 74 -1.51 -21.21 2.55
C GLY A 74 -2.20 -22.47 2.01
N ARG A 75 -3.27 -22.93 2.67
CA ARG A 75 -4.06 -24.10 2.25
C ARG A 75 -4.86 -23.79 0.98
N VAL A 76 -5.51 -22.62 0.93
CA VAL A 76 -6.29 -22.17 -0.23
C VAL A 76 -5.40 -21.96 -1.46
N ALA A 77 -4.20 -21.40 -1.29
CA ALA A 77 -3.24 -21.25 -2.38
C ALA A 77 -2.74 -22.60 -2.93
N ALA A 78 -2.55 -23.61 -2.05
CA ALA A 78 -2.11 -24.93 -2.44
C ALA A 78 -3.21 -25.77 -3.12
N GLU A 79 -4.49 -25.53 -2.80
CA GLU A 79 -5.63 -26.20 -3.45
C GLU A 79 -5.84 -25.68 -4.87
N LEU A 80 -5.76 -24.36 -5.07
CA LEU A 80 -5.91 -23.72 -6.39
C LEU A 80 -4.80 -24.14 -7.38
N ALA A 81 -3.60 -24.40 -6.89
CA ALA A 81 -2.46 -24.81 -7.73
C ALA A 81 -2.56 -26.27 -8.23
N ARG A 82 -3.49 -27.08 -7.70
CA ARG A 82 -3.69 -28.48 -8.12
C ARG A 82 -4.82 -28.66 -9.12
N GLU A 83 -5.63 -27.62 -9.35
CA GLU A 83 -6.73 -27.63 -10.33
C GLU A 83 -6.35 -27.01 -11.69
N LEU A 84 -5.09 -26.59 -11.85
CA LEU A 84 -4.47 -26.19 -13.13
C LEU A 84 -3.52 -27.28 -13.63
#